data_AF-A0A851LU06-F1
#
_entry.id   AF-A0A851LU06-F1
#
_cell.length_a   1.000
_cell.length_b   1.000
_cell.length_c   1.000
_cell.angle_alpha   90.00
_cell.angle_beta   90.00
_cell.angle_gamma   90.00
#
_symmetry.space_group_name_H-M   'P 1'
#
loop_
_entity.id
_entity.type
_entity.pdbx_description
1 polymer ?
#
loop_
_entity_poly.entity_id
_entity_poly.type
_entity_poly.pdbx_seq_one_letter_code
_entity_poly.pdbx_strand_id
1 'polypeptide(L)' 'MRILYLLFAVVFLLFQAAPGSADPLFADTAECKRVLGNFCHPVTCPPTFEISGSCQGGMLKCCSK' A
#
# COMPACT_ATOMS: atom_id res chain seq x y z
N MET A 1 36.15 17.49 -13.42
CA MET A 1 34.87 17.42 -14.17
C MET A 1 34.27 16.00 -14.30
N ARG A 2 34.79 14.95 -13.64
CA ARG A 2 34.22 13.57 -13.71
C ARG A 2 33.44 13.15 -12.46
N ILE A 3 33.79 13.70 -11.29
CA ILE A 3 33.19 13.35 -9.99
C ILE A 3 31.71 13.75 -9.87
N LEU A 4 31.28 14.84 -10.51
CA LEU A 4 29.88 15.27 -10.51
C LEU A 4 28.96 14.21 -11.14
N TYR A 5 29.41 13.54 -12.19
CA TYR A 5 28.67 12.46 -12.83
C TYR A 5 28.58 11.21 -11.96
N LEU A 6 29.65 10.91 -11.20
CA LEU A 6 29.65 9.79 -10.25
C LEU A 6 28.67 10.04 -9.10
N LEU A 7 28.65 11.26 -8.55
CA LEU A 7 27.71 11.64 -7.50
C LEU A 7 26.25 11.55 -8.00
N PHE A 8 26.00 12.02 -9.22
CA PHE A 8 24.68 11.92 -9.84
C PHE A 8 24.24 10.46 -10.01
N ALA A 9 25.12 9.58 -10.49
CA ALA A 9 24.83 8.16 -10.64
C ALA A 9 24.53 7.48 -9.30
N VAL A 10 25.28 7.80 -8.23
CA VAL A 10 25.03 7.27 -6.88
C VAL A 10 23.66 7.72 -6.36
N VAL A 11 23.32 9.00 -6.49
CA VAL A 11 22.00 9.51 -6.07
C VAL A 11 20.88 8.82 -6.84
N PHE A 12 21.02 8.65 -8.16
CA PHE A 12 20.00 7.98 -8.98
C PHE A 12 19.79 6.52 -8.56
N LEU A 13 20.88 5.78 -8.30
CA LEU A 13 20.81 4.40 -7.84
C LEU A 13 20.16 4.28 -6.44
N LEU A 14 20.44 5.22 -5.53
CA LEU A 14 19.80 5.27 -4.21
C LEU A 14 18.29 5.54 -4.30
N PHE A 15 17.86 6.38 -5.24
CA PHE A 15 16.44 6.66 -5.45
C PHE A 15 15.70 5.54 -6.20
N GLN A 16 16.37 4.75 -7.05
CA GLN A 16 15.75 3.57 -7.67
C GLN A 16 15.63 2.38 -6.71
N ALA A 17 16.45 2.36 -5.64
CA ALA A 17 16.36 1.35 -4.59
C ALA A 17 15.27 1.66 -3.54
N ALA A 18 14.53 2.77 -3.65
CA ALA A 18 13.25 2.89 -2.97
C ALA A 18 12.33 1.90 -3.69
N PRO A 19 12.09 0.70 -3.14
CA PRO A 19 11.12 -0.19 -3.75
C PRO A 19 9.84 0.61 -3.73
N GLY A 20 9.25 0.82 -4.91
CA GLY A 20 7.86 1.28 -4.98
C GLY A 20 7.11 0.38 -4.03
N SER A 21 6.70 0.92 -2.89
CA SER A 21 6.08 0.22 -1.77
C SER A 21 4.70 -0.20 -2.24
N ALA A 22 4.69 -1.22 -3.08
CA ALA A 22 3.55 -1.78 -3.78
C ALA A 22 3.32 -3.23 -3.33
N ASP A 23 4.18 -3.77 -2.45
CA ASP A 23 3.84 -4.96 -1.70
C ASP A 23 2.89 -4.56 -0.55
N PRO A 24 1.68 -5.12 -0.50
CA PRO A 24 0.80 -4.92 0.63
C PRO A 24 1.47 -5.54 1.85
N LEU A 25 1.98 -4.68 2.74
CA LEU A 25 2.62 -5.01 4.02
C LEU A 25 1.81 -6.00 4.88
N PHE A 26 0.52 -6.16 4.59
CA PHE A 26 -0.37 -7.06 5.29
C PHE A 26 -1.23 -7.85 4.30
N ALA A 27 -1.24 -9.18 4.44
CA ALA A 27 -2.00 -10.10 3.59
C ALA A 27 -3.51 -9.81 3.61
N ASP A 28 -4.04 -9.36 4.74
CA ASP A 28 -5.45 -8.98 4.88
C ASP A 28 -5.83 -7.74 4.05
N THR A 29 -4.88 -6.81 3.90
CA THR A 29 -5.03 -5.62 3.06
C THR A 29 -4.95 -5.96 1.59
N ALA A 30 -4.08 -6.91 1.24
CA ALA A 30 -3.96 -7.44 -0.11
C ALA A 30 -5.26 -8.10 -0.55
N GLU A 31 -5.79 -9.00 0.29
CA GLU A 31 -7.05 -9.70 0.02
C GLU A 31 -8.24 -8.75 -0.05
N CYS A 32 -8.31 -7.76 0.84
CA CYS A 32 -9.35 -6.75 0.79
C CYS A 32 -9.33 -5.97 -0.54
N LYS A 33 -8.15 -5.48 -0.95
CA LYS A 33 -7.99 -4.69 -2.18
C LYS A 33 -8.01 -5.52 -3.47
N ARG A 34 -7.93 -6.85 -3.36
CA ARG A 34 -8.00 -7.77 -4.51
C ARG A 34 -9.32 -7.65 -5.26
N VAL A 35 -10.39 -7.34 -4.54
CA VAL A 35 -11.73 -7.14 -5.09
C VAL A 35 -11.92 -5.67 -5.46
N LEU A 36 -12.25 -5.42 -6.74
CA LEU A 36 -12.45 -4.08 -7.26
C LEU A 36 -13.66 -3.43 -6.56
N GLY A 37 -13.44 -2.30 -5.88
CA GLY A 37 -14.49 -1.58 -5.14
C GLY A 37 -14.44 -1.77 -3.62
N ASN A 38 -13.58 -2.67 -3.13
CA ASN A 38 -13.36 -2.85 -1.70
C ASN A 38 -12.28 -1.90 -1.18
N PHE A 39 -12.43 -1.42 0.05
CA PHE A 39 -11.48 -0.50 0.66
C PHE A 39 -11.36 -0.72 2.17
N CYS A 40 -10.26 -0.24 2.75
CA CYS A 40 -10.00 -0.35 4.17
C CYS A 40 -10.44 0.93 4.88
N HIS A 41 -11.25 0.80 5.92
CA HIS A 41 -11.79 1.91 6.69
C HIS A 41 -11.42 1.78 8.18
N PRO A 42 -11.00 2.87 8.85
CA PRO A 42 -10.52 2.80 10.24
C PRO A 42 -11.61 2.61 11.30
N VAL A 43 -12.85 2.94 10.98
CA VAL A 43 -13.96 2.89 11.95
C VAL A 43 -14.96 1.82 11.53
N THR A 44 -16.09 2.24 10.96
CA THR A 44 -17.16 1.38 10.46
C THR A 44 -17.35 1.67 8.99
N CYS A 45 -17.73 0.65 8.23
CA CYS A 45 -18.03 0.81 6.82
C CYS A 45 -19.24 1.74 6.62
N PRO A 46 -19.29 2.53 5.54
CA PRO A 46 -20.48 3.30 5.20
C PRO A 46 -21.68 2.37 5.04
N PRO A 47 -22.92 2.87 5.24
CA PRO A 47 -24.13 2.02 5.31
C PRO A 47 -24.44 1.23 4.02
N THR A 48 -23.77 1.53 2.92
CA THR A 48 -23.90 0.82 1.64
C THR A 48 -22.85 -0.28 1.45
N PHE A 49 -21.99 -0.51 2.43
CA PHE A 49 -20.89 -1.47 2.39
C PHE A 49 -20.91 -2.35 3.64
N GLU A 50 -20.69 -3.64 3.47
CA GLU A 50 -20.58 -4.62 4.55
C GLU A 50 -19.12 -4.86 4.96
N ILE A 51 -18.93 -5.25 6.21
CA ILE A 51 -17.62 -5.62 6.74
C ILE A 51 -17.30 -7.04 6.28
N SER A 52 -16.40 -7.19 5.31
CA SER A 52 -15.98 -8.51 4.81
C SER A 52 -14.76 -9.09 5.54
N GLY A 53 -14.01 -8.26 6.26
CA GLY A 53 -12.80 -8.68 6.97
C GLY A 53 -12.05 -7.55 7.67
N SER A 54 -10.75 -7.76 7.91
CA SER A 54 -9.84 -6.74 8.43
C SER A 54 -8.84 -6.26 7.37
N CYS A 55 -8.24 -5.09 7.61
CA CYS A 55 -7.01 -4.70 6.95
C CYS A 55 -5.96 -4.26 7.98
N GLN A 56 -4.72 -4.17 7.50
CA GLN A 56 -3.55 -3.71 8.24
C GLN A 56 -3.32 -4.51 9.53
N GLY A 57 -3.52 -5.84 9.45
CA GLY A 57 -3.34 -6.75 10.58
C GLY A 57 -4.41 -6.61 11.67
N GLY A 58 -5.61 -6.13 11.32
CA GLY A 58 -6.71 -5.95 12.28
C GLY A 58 -6.97 -4.52 12.74
N MET A 59 -6.13 -3.55 12.34
CA MET A 59 -6.31 -2.14 12.69
C MET A 59 -7.46 -1.46 11.93
N LEU A 60 -7.74 -1.92 10.71
CA LEU A 60 -8.79 -1.38 9.85
C LEU A 60 -9.82 -2.48 9.53
N LYS A 61 -11.00 -2.06 9.08
CA LYS A 61 -12.04 -2.96 8.56
C LYS A 61 -12.02 -2.95 7.04
N CYS A 62 -12.12 -4.12 6.43
CA CYS A 62 -12.33 -4.24 5.00
C CYS A 62 -13.82 -4.04 4.70
N CYS A 63 -14.12 -3.03 3.91
CA CYS A 63 -15.47 -2.70 3.46
C CYS A 63 -15.65 -3.23 2.03
N SER A 64 -16.58 -4.17 1.88
CA SER A 64 -17.04 -4.69 0.59
C SER A 64 -18.41 -4.12 0.27
N LYS A 65 -18.67 -3.87 -1.01
CA LYS A 65 -20.05 -3.61 -1.44
C LYS A 65 -20.84 -4.92 -1.45
#